data_AF-A0A920E1N3-F1
#
_entry.id   AF-A0A920E1N3-F1
#
_cell.length_a   1.000
_cell.length_b   1.000
_cell.length_c   1.000
_cell.angle_alpha   90.00
_cell.angle_beta   90.00
_cell.angle_gamma   90.00
#
_symmetry.space_group_name_H-M   'P 1'
#
loop_
_entity.id
_entity.type
_entity.pdbx_description
1 polymer ?
#
loop_
_entity_poly.entity_id
_entity_poly.type
_entity_poly.pdbx_seq_one_letter_code
_entity_poly.pdbx_strand_id
1 'polypeptide(L)'
;MRTITLLTIIAFSVFTSCATLNRAHGELQFHKNTTKGQELIDLKKALDEGALTSTEYELIKQRIIDDYYVEKLIKEEISLGKKDEKK
;
A
#
# COMPACT_ATOMS: atom_id res chain seq x y z
N MET A 1 -40.39 -2.26 -37.16
CA MET A 1 -40.18 -3.19 -36.02
C MET A 1 -38.80 -3.84 -36.05
N ARG A 2 -38.39 -4.50 -37.14
CA ARG A 2 -37.06 -5.15 -37.27
C ARG A 2 -35.84 -4.26 -36.93
N THR A 3 -35.85 -3.01 -37.38
CA THR A 3 -34.76 -2.04 -37.10
C THR A 3 -34.71 -1.61 -35.64
N ILE A 4 -35.86 -1.43 -35.00
CA ILE A 4 -35.98 -1.07 -33.58
C ILE A 4 -35.48 -2.24 -32.72
N THR A 5 -35.82 -3.48 -33.08
CA THR A 5 -35.34 -4.69 -32.40
C THR A 5 -33.82 -4.85 -32.49
N LEU A 6 -33.21 -4.52 -33.64
CA LEU A 6 -31.74 -4.53 -33.81
C LEU A 6 -31.07 -3.49 -32.92
N LEU A 7 -31.61 -2.27 -32.85
CA LEU A 7 -31.07 -1.20 -32.00
C LEU A 7 -31.13 -1.54 -30.51
N THR A 8 -32.20 -2.21 -30.05
CA THR A 8 -32.32 -2.65 -28.66
C THR A 8 -31.33 -3.76 -28.29
N ILE A 9 -31.05 -4.70 -29.22
CA ILE A 9 -30.08 -5.78 -28.98
C ILE A 9 -28.65 -5.22 -28.89
N ILE A 10 -28.31 -4.30 -29.79
CA ILE A 10 -27.00 -3.64 -29.77
C ILE A 10 -26.82 -2.87 -28.46
N ALA A 11 -27.81 -2.07 -28.05
CA ALA A 11 -27.76 -1.33 -26.79
C ALA A 11 -27.54 -2.25 -25.57
N PHE A 12 -28.26 -3.39 -25.50
CA PHE A 12 -28.09 -4.36 -24.42
C PHE A 12 -26.69 -4.99 -24.39
N SER A 13 -26.09 -5.25 -25.56
CA SER A 13 -24.75 -5.86 -25.63
C SER A 13 -23.66 -4.97 -25.03
N VAL A 14 -23.75 -3.63 -25.22
CA VAL A 14 -22.75 -2.69 -24.68
C VAL A 14 -22.79 -2.63 -23.14
N PHE A 15 -23.96 -2.80 -22.52
CA PHE A 15 -24.08 -2.85 -21.06
C PHE A 15 -23.49 -4.13 -20.44
N THR A 16 -23.45 -5.24 -21.17
CA THR A 16 -22.89 -6.51 -20.68
C THR A 16 -21.36 -6.58 -20.77
N SER A 17 -20.73 -5.77 -21.63
CA SER A 17 -19.27 -5.79 -21.83
C SER A 17 -18.49 -5.11 -20.70
N CYS A 18 -19.14 -4.38 -19.80
CA CYS A 18 -18.48 -3.72 -18.67
C CYS A 18 -18.32 -4.62 -17.43
N ALA A 19 -18.83 -5.84 -17.47
CA ALA A 19 -18.72 -6.82 -16.40
C ALA A 19 -17.60 -7.85 -16.63
N THR A 20 -16.49 -7.44 -17.28
CA THR A 20 -15.25 -8.21 -17.20
C THR A 20 -14.71 -8.07 -15.77
N LEU A 21 -15.26 -8.87 -14.87
CA LEU A 21 -14.72 -9.16 -13.56
C LEU A 21 -13.41 -9.93 -13.77
N ASN A 22 -12.37 -9.20 -14.19
CA ASN A 22 -11.01 -9.62 -13.91
C ASN A 22 -11.00 -9.79 -12.39
N ARG A 23 -10.89 -11.04 -11.93
CA ARG A 23 -10.34 -11.29 -10.61
C ARG A 23 -8.95 -10.71 -10.67
N ALA A 24 -8.85 -9.42 -10.38
CA ALA A 24 -7.60 -8.81 -10.00
C ALA A 24 -7.19 -9.64 -8.78
N HIS A 25 -6.28 -10.59 -8.99
CA HIS A 25 -5.30 -10.93 -7.98
C HIS A 25 -4.55 -9.63 -7.72
N GLY A 26 -5.19 -8.73 -6.99
CA GLY A 26 -4.58 -7.55 -6.46
C GLY A 26 -3.67 -8.04 -5.37
N GLU A 27 -2.51 -8.57 -5.76
CA GLU A 27 -1.37 -8.50 -4.89
C GLU A 27 -1.24 -7.02 -4.56
N LEU A 28 -1.57 -6.69 -3.31
CA LEU A 28 -1.30 -5.37 -2.74
C LEU A 28 0.23 -5.23 -2.72
N GLN A 29 0.77 -4.79 -3.85
CA GLN A 29 2.15 -4.38 -4.02
C GLN A 29 2.28 -3.09 -3.21
N PHE A 30 2.45 -3.21 -1.89
CA PHE A 30 2.76 -2.11 -0.99
C PHE A 30 4.16 -1.61 -1.34
N HIS A 31 4.25 -0.76 -2.37
CA HIS A 31 5.47 -0.06 -2.72
C HIS A 31 5.65 1.09 -1.73
N LYS A 32 6.37 0.81 -0.64
CA LYS A 32 6.70 1.82 0.36
C LYS A 32 7.82 2.71 -0.18
N ASN A 33 7.44 3.83 -0.79
CA ASN A 33 8.37 4.81 -1.37
C ASN A 33 8.95 5.79 -0.34
N THR A 34 8.37 5.85 0.85
CA THR A 34 8.74 6.82 1.89
C THR A 34 9.78 6.20 2.83
N THR A 35 10.90 6.89 3.01
CA THR A 35 11.92 6.49 3.98
C THR A 35 11.43 6.78 5.40
N LYS A 36 11.97 6.04 6.39
CA LYS A 36 11.70 6.29 7.81
C LYS A 36 12.07 7.70 8.26
N GLY A 37 13.13 8.28 7.68
CA GLY A 37 13.49 9.68 7.93
C GLY A 37 12.42 10.65 7.46
N GLN A 38 11.82 10.42 6.29
CA GLN A 38 10.74 11.27 5.78
C GLN A 38 9.46 11.13 6.62
N GLU A 39 9.11 9.91 7.05
CA GLU A 39 7.98 9.70 7.98
C GLU A 39 8.14 10.53 9.27
N LEU A 40 9.37 10.62 9.82
CA LEU A 40 9.65 11.41 11.03
C LEU A 40 9.60 12.92 10.78
N ILE A 41 10.07 13.39 9.63
CA ILE A 41 10.00 14.81 9.24
C ILE A 41 8.54 15.23 9.11
N ASP A 42 7.73 14.43 8.42
CA ASP A 42 6.31 14.71 8.21
C ASP A 42 5.55 14.69 9.55
N LEU A 43 5.89 13.74 10.43
CA LEU A 43 5.34 13.67 11.78
C LEU A 43 5.65 14.93 12.61
N LYS A 44 6.88 15.45 12.54
CA LYS A 44 7.27 16.69 13.22
C LYS A 44 6.51 17.89 12.68
N LYS A 45 6.33 17.96 11.37
CA LYS A 45 5.53 19.00 10.73
C LYS A 45 4.07 18.98 11.20
N ALA A 46 3.47 17.80 11.31
CA ALA A 46 2.10 17.66 11.82
C ALA A 46 1.96 18.14 13.28
N LEU A 47 2.97 17.89 14.12
CA LEU A 47 3.01 18.47 15.48
C LEU A 47 3.11 19.99 15.44
N ASP A 48 3.98 20.55 14.59
CA ASP A 48 4.21 21.99 14.48
C ASP A 48 2.97 22.74 13.95
N GLU A 49 2.18 22.09 13.11
CA GLU A 49 0.90 22.60 12.60
C GLU A 49 -0.25 22.42 13.62
N GLY A 50 0.01 21.83 14.78
CA GLY A 50 -0.99 21.57 15.82
C GLY A 50 -1.99 20.48 15.47
N ALA A 51 -1.72 19.68 14.43
CA ALA A 51 -2.56 18.56 14.01
C ALA A 51 -2.43 17.35 14.96
N LEU A 52 -1.41 17.34 15.82
CA LEU A 52 -1.16 16.31 16.83
C LEU A 52 -0.87 16.93 18.18
N THR A 53 -1.24 16.23 19.24
CA THR A 53 -0.73 16.49 20.59
C THR A 53 0.70 15.98 20.74
N SER A 54 1.45 16.51 21.71
CA SER A 54 2.80 16.02 22.03
C SER A 54 2.81 14.53 22.38
N THR A 55 1.74 14.03 23.02
CA THR A 55 1.62 12.61 23.36
C THR A 55 1.45 11.73 22.12
N GLU A 56 0.58 12.13 21.19
CA GLU A 56 0.40 11.41 19.92
C GLU A 56 1.68 11.41 19.09
N TYR A 57 2.38 12.54 19.06
CA TYR A 57 3.68 12.65 18.41
C TYR A 57 4.69 11.63 18.93
N GLU A 58 4.90 11.54 20.24
CA GLU A 58 5.89 10.61 20.79
C GLU A 58 5.49 9.14 20.57
N LEU A 59 4.21 8.79 20.70
CA LEU A 59 3.72 7.42 20.44
C LEU A 59 3.95 7.00 18.99
N ILE A 60 3.65 7.88 18.03
CA ILE A 60 3.82 7.58 16.60
C ILE A 60 5.30 7.53 16.24
N LYS A 61 6.10 8.46 16.77
CA LYS A 61 7.56 8.49 16.57
C LYS A 61 8.22 7.20 17.04
N GLN A 62 7.85 6.72 18.24
CA GLN A 62 8.37 5.47 18.76
C GLN A 62 8.01 4.29 17.86
N ARG A 63 6.76 4.21 17.39
CA ARG A 63 6.34 3.16 16.45
C ARG A 63 7.15 3.17 15.14
N ILE A 64 7.42 4.34 14.57
CA ILE A 64 8.20 4.46 13.32
C ILE A 64 9.63 3.94 13.53
N ILE A 65 10.23 4.25 14.67
CA ILE A 65 11.59 3.83 15.05
C ILE A 65 11.65 2.32 15.30
N ASP A 66 10.70 1.78 16.07
CA ASP A 66 10.66 0.37 16.40
C ASP A 66 10.50 -0.49 15.13
N ASP A 67 9.62 -0.07 14.22
CA ASP A 67 9.42 -0.72 12.92
C ASP A 67 10.72 -0.75 12.09
N TYR A 68 11.51 0.33 12.12
CA TYR A 68 12.82 0.37 11.44
C TYR A 68 13.81 -0.66 12.01
N TYR A 69 13.91 -0.77 13.33
CA TYR A 69 14.82 -1.72 13.96
C TYR A 69 14.38 -3.17 13.74
N VAL A 70 13.09 -3.46 13.84
CA VAL A 70 12.54 -4.80 13.55
C VAL A 70 12.83 -5.20 12.11
N GLU A 71 12.57 -4.31 11.14
CA GLU A 71 12.86 -4.57 9.73
C GLU A 71 14.35 -4.84 9.50
N LYS A 72 15.23 -4.08 10.17
CA LYS A 72 16.68 -4.27 10.07
C LYS A 72 17.12 -5.62 10.62
N LEU A 73 16.61 -6.01 11.80
CA LEU A 73 16.92 -7.30 12.42
C LEU A 73 16.48 -8.47 11.53
N ILE A 74 15.26 -8.43 10.99
CA ILE A 74 14.76 -9.46 10.08
C ILE A 74 15.65 -9.59 8.83
N LYS A 75 16.05 -8.45 8.25
CA LYS A 75 16.95 -8.45 7.07
C LYS A 75 18.31 -9.04 7.40
N GLU A 76 18.85 -8.73 8.58
CA GLU A 76 20.13 -9.26 9.05
C GLU A 76 20.07 -10.77 9.25
N GLU A 77 19.05 -11.28 9.96
CA GLU A 77 18.80 -12.72 10.15
C GLU A 77 18.67 -13.49 8.83
N ILE A 78 17.87 -12.98 7.88
CA ILE A 78 17.72 -13.58 6.55
C ILE A 78 19.05 -13.60 5.79
N SER A 79 19.86 -12.55 5.93
CA SER A 79 21.16 -12.45 5.26
C SER A 79 22.20 -13.43 5.83
N LEU A 80 22.11 -13.72 7.13
CA LEU A 80 22.96 -14.69 7.82
C LEU A 80 22.59 -16.12 7.44
N GLY A 81 21.30 -16.48 7.48
CA GLY A 81 20.83 -17.81 7.08
C GLY A 81 21.17 -18.18 5.62
N LYS A 82 21.21 -17.20 4.70
CA LYS A 82 21.64 -17.42 3.31
C LYS A 82 23.15 -17.66 3.13
N LYS A 83 23.99 -17.25 4.09
CA LYS A 83 25.43 -17.51 4.04
C LYS A 83 25.75 -18.95 4.47
N ASP A 84 24.98 -19.50 5.40
CA ASP A 84 25.18 -20.85 5.91
C ASP A 84 24.74 -21.93 4.91
N GLU A 85 23.79 -21.62 4.02
CA GLU A 85 23.33 -22.53 2.96
C GLU A 85 24.29 -22.63 1.75
N LYS A 86 25.30 -21.76 1.68
CA LYS A 86 26.30 -21.70 0.59
C LYS A 86 27.66 -22.31 0.95
N LYS A 87 27.79 -22.95 2.12
CA LYS A 87 29.02 -23.61 2.58
C LYS A 87 28.84 -25.12 2.62
#